data_AF-A0A7X6P3Q2-F1
#
_entry.id   AF-A0A7X6P3Q2-F1
#
_cell.length_a   1.000
_cell.length_b   1.000
_cell.length_c   1.000
_cell.angle_alpha   90.00
_cell.angle_beta   90.00
_cell.angle_gamma   90.00
#
_symmetry.space_group_name_H-M   'P 1'
#
loop_
_entity.id
_entity.type
_entity.pdbx_description
1 polymer ?
#
loop_
_entity_poly.entity_id
_entity_poly.type
_entity_poly.pdbx_seq_one_letter_code
_entity_poly.pdbx_strand_id
1 'polypeptide(L)'
;MQNSPARFINRELSWMDFDERVLALAADPAIPVLERAKFLAIFSQNLDEFYQVRVAGLLDQVEAGVTDLSPDGMTPAQQLAAISLRVDELVARADDVFLRLLRPALAAEGVGLCTWESLSPSEQHGLHAMFDQKIFPILTPLAVDPSHPFPEISNLSLNLALRVVDPDDDEERFARLKLPPSLPR
;
A
#
# COMPACT_ATOMS: atom_id res chain seq x y z
N MET A 1 -9.56 -27.53 -32.20
CA MET A 1 -10.24 -26.23 -32.01
C MET A 1 -10.89 -26.04 -30.63
N GLN A 2 -11.18 -27.10 -29.84
CA GLN A 2 -11.88 -26.92 -28.55
C GLN A 2 -11.02 -26.36 -27.39
N ASN A 3 -9.68 -26.50 -27.41
CA ASN A 3 -8.78 -26.00 -26.35
C ASN A 3 -7.73 -24.99 -26.88
N SER A 4 -8.15 -23.91 -27.54
CA SER A 4 -7.21 -22.84 -27.93
C SER A 4 -7.00 -21.89 -26.74
N PRO A 5 -5.76 -21.59 -26.33
CA PRO A 5 -5.47 -20.65 -25.24
C PRO A 5 -6.11 -19.26 -25.45
N ALA A 6 -6.20 -18.82 -26.71
CA ALA A 6 -6.82 -17.54 -27.09
C ALA A 6 -8.33 -17.42 -26.76
N ARG A 7 -8.98 -18.49 -26.27
CA ARG A 7 -10.39 -18.47 -25.83
C ARG A 7 -10.54 -18.20 -24.34
N PHE A 8 -9.45 -18.21 -23.58
CA PHE A 8 -9.46 -18.01 -22.14
C PHE A 8 -8.82 -16.67 -21.80
N ILE A 9 -9.37 -16.01 -20.78
CA ILE A 9 -8.77 -14.83 -20.17
C ILE A 9 -7.98 -15.33 -18.96
N ASN A 10 -6.80 -14.76 -18.73
CA ASN A 10 -6.02 -15.05 -17.54
C ASN A 10 -6.84 -14.75 -16.28
N ARG A 11 -6.89 -15.70 -15.35
CA ARG A 11 -7.68 -15.57 -14.12
C ARG A 11 -7.25 -14.39 -13.26
N GLU A 12 -5.94 -14.18 -13.13
CA GLU A 12 -5.39 -13.17 -12.25
C GLU A 12 -5.61 -11.78 -12.86
N LEU A 13 -5.41 -11.61 -14.17
CA LEU A 13 -5.76 -10.37 -14.86
C LEU A 13 -7.27 -10.08 -14.84
N SER A 14 -8.11 -11.11 -14.99
CA SER A 14 -9.56 -10.94 -14.86
C SER A 14 -9.99 -10.54 -13.45
N TRP A 15 -9.24 -10.93 -12.41
CA TRP A 15 -9.46 -10.47 -11.05
C TRP A 15 -9.09 -8.98 -10.92
N MET A 16 -7.98 -8.55 -11.53
CA MET A 16 -7.59 -7.14 -11.54
C MET A 16 -8.58 -6.26 -12.30
N ASP A 17 -9.21 -6.76 -13.37
CA ASP A 17 -10.29 -6.06 -14.07
C ASP A 17 -11.58 -5.97 -13.23
N PHE A 18 -11.78 -6.89 -12.27
CA PHE A 18 -12.80 -6.69 -11.24
C PHE A 18 -12.42 -5.53 -10.31
N ASP A 19 -11.20 -5.50 -9.82
CA ASP A 19 -10.78 -4.46 -8.87
C ASP A 19 -10.68 -3.08 -9.52
N GLU A 20 -10.35 -3.00 -10.81
CA GLU A 20 -10.46 -1.78 -11.61
C GLU A 20 -11.88 -1.20 -11.61
N ARG A 21 -12.91 -2.05 -11.63
CA ARG A 21 -14.31 -1.59 -11.54
C ARG A 21 -14.63 -1.04 -10.15
N VAL A 22 -14.01 -1.56 -9.09
CA VAL A 22 -14.11 -0.98 -7.75
C VAL A 22 -13.45 0.40 -7.72
N LEU A 23 -12.26 0.53 -8.31
CA LEU A 23 -11.57 1.83 -8.44
C LEU A 23 -12.39 2.84 -9.27
N ALA A 24 -13.12 2.38 -10.30
CA ALA A 24 -13.99 3.25 -11.08
C ALA A 24 -15.12 3.88 -10.23
N LEU A 25 -15.64 3.17 -9.22
CA LEU A 25 -16.62 3.72 -8.27
C LEU A 25 -16.00 4.81 -7.39
N ALA A 26 -14.72 4.70 -7.04
CA ALA A 26 -14.02 5.77 -6.33
C ALA A 26 -13.82 7.04 -7.20
N ALA A 27 -13.76 6.88 -8.52
CA ALA A 27 -13.62 7.98 -9.47
C ALA A 27 -14.95 8.66 -9.85
N ASP A 28 -16.09 8.00 -9.65
CA ASP A 28 -17.40 8.46 -10.13
C ASP A 28 -17.95 9.65 -9.31
N PRO A 29 -18.08 10.87 -9.89
CA PRO A 29 -18.61 12.03 -9.18
C PRO A 29 -20.11 11.94 -8.83
N ALA A 30 -20.86 10.97 -9.40
CA ALA A 30 -22.25 10.74 -9.04
C ALA A 30 -22.39 10.05 -7.66
N ILE A 31 -21.31 9.46 -7.14
CA ILE A 31 -21.27 8.80 -5.84
C ILE A 31 -20.86 9.81 -4.75
N PRO A 32 -21.50 9.80 -3.56
CA PRO A 32 -21.11 10.67 -2.45
C PRO A 32 -19.63 10.54 -2.07
N VAL A 33 -18.97 11.65 -1.76
CA VAL A 33 -17.50 11.72 -1.60
C VAL A 33 -16.93 10.73 -0.57
N LEU A 34 -17.62 10.52 0.55
CA LEU A 34 -17.20 9.55 1.56
C LEU A 34 -17.36 8.10 1.09
N GLU A 35 -18.39 7.79 0.29
CA GLU A 35 -18.54 6.45 -0.30
C GLU A 35 -17.46 6.18 -1.34
N ARG A 36 -17.07 7.20 -2.12
CA ARG A 36 -15.94 7.10 -3.05
C ARG A 36 -14.62 6.84 -2.31
N ALA A 37 -14.39 7.51 -1.18
CA ALA A 37 -13.22 7.26 -0.34
C ALA A 37 -13.20 5.82 0.21
N LYS A 38 -14.37 5.28 0.59
CA LYS A 38 -14.50 3.86 0.98
C LYS A 38 -14.18 2.93 -0.19
N PHE A 39 -14.65 3.21 -1.41
CA PHE A 39 -14.31 2.37 -2.57
C PHE A 39 -12.81 2.36 -2.86
N LEU A 40 -12.11 3.50 -2.69
CA LEU A 40 -10.66 3.53 -2.81
C LEU A 40 -9.96 2.68 -1.73
N ALA A 41 -10.47 2.71 -0.50
CA ALA A 41 -9.97 1.85 0.58
C ALA A 41 -10.24 0.36 0.29
N ILE A 42 -11.42 0.01 -0.24
CA ILE A 42 -11.77 -1.36 -0.64
C ILE A 42 -10.84 -1.85 -1.76
N PHE A 43 -10.58 -1.02 -2.78
CA PHE A 43 -9.61 -1.33 -3.84
C PHE A 43 -8.22 -1.65 -3.24
N SER A 44 -7.74 -0.81 -2.33
CA SER A 44 -6.43 -1.02 -1.69
C SER A 44 -6.38 -2.31 -0.88
N GLN A 45 -7.45 -2.62 -0.13
CA GLN A 45 -7.56 -3.86 0.65
C GLN A 45 -7.63 -5.10 -0.26
N ASN A 46 -8.41 -5.04 -1.34
CA ASN A 46 -8.50 -6.12 -2.31
C ASN A 46 -7.11 -6.41 -2.90
N LEU A 47 -6.35 -5.37 -3.24
CA LEU A 47 -5.00 -5.51 -3.77
C LEU A 47 -4.05 -6.15 -2.74
N ASP A 48 -4.13 -5.77 -1.46
CA ASP A 48 -3.37 -6.43 -0.38
C ASP A 48 -3.69 -7.94 -0.30
N GLU A 49 -4.97 -8.31 -0.33
CA GLU A 49 -5.41 -9.71 -0.29
C GLU A 49 -4.95 -10.48 -1.54
N PHE A 50 -4.98 -9.85 -2.71
CA PHE A 50 -4.50 -10.43 -3.95
C PHE A 50 -3.00 -10.73 -3.89
N TYR A 51 -2.19 -9.82 -3.34
CA TYR A 51 -0.75 -10.05 -3.17
C TYR A 51 -0.47 -11.18 -2.19
N GLN A 52 -1.14 -11.18 -1.03
CA GLN A 52 -0.93 -12.18 0.01
C GLN A 52 -1.31 -13.59 -0.41
N VAL A 53 -2.30 -13.75 -1.30
CA VAL A 53 -2.81 -15.07 -1.70
C VAL A 53 -2.37 -15.46 -3.10
N ARG A 54 -2.63 -14.62 -4.11
CA ARG A 54 -2.43 -14.97 -5.53
C ARG A 54 -0.99 -14.81 -5.95
N VAL A 55 -0.38 -13.65 -5.67
CA VAL A 55 1.01 -13.38 -6.05
C VAL A 55 1.95 -14.31 -5.28
N ALA A 56 1.74 -14.49 -3.98
CA ALA A 56 2.49 -15.47 -3.18
C ALA A 56 2.46 -16.88 -3.78
N GLY A 57 1.28 -17.38 -4.15
CA GLY A 57 1.16 -18.71 -4.75
C GLY A 57 1.84 -18.85 -6.12
N LEU A 58 1.92 -17.77 -6.92
CA LEU A 58 2.68 -17.76 -8.17
C LEU A 58 4.19 -17.71 -7.93
N LEU A 59 4.64 -16.98 -6.91
CA LEU A 59 6.05 -16.94 -6.51
C LEU A 59 6.53 -18.32 -6.06
N ASP A 60 5.76 -19.01 -5.22
CA ASP A 60 6.06 -20.38 -4.79
C ASP A 60 6.21 -21.34 -5.97
N GLN A 61 5.34 -21.22 -6.99
CA GLN A 61 5.42 -22.00 -8.22
C GLN A 61 6.69 -21.72 -9.02
N VAL A 62 7.08 -20.44 -9.13
CA VAL A 62 8.32 -20.05 -9.81
C VAL A 62 9.54 -20.60 -9.07
N GLU A 63 9.58 -20.48 -7.74
CA GLU A 63 10.67 -21.00 -6.91
C GLU A 63 10.80 -22.52 -7.02
N ALA A 64 9.66 -23.23 -7.09
CA ALA A 64 9.61 -24.67 -7.34
C ALA A 64 9.93 -25.07 -8.80
N GLY A 65 10.17 -24.12 -9.70
CA GLY A 65 10.48 -24.38 -11.11
C GLY A 65 9.30 -24.87 -11.94
N VAL A 66 8.07 -24.57 -11.53
CA VAL A 66 6.85 -24.95 -12.27
C VAL A 66 6.75 -24.15 -13.57
N THR A 67 6.62 -24.86 -14.68
CA THR A 67 6.45 -24.28 -16.03
C THR A 67 5.11 -24.62 -16.68
N ASP A 68 4.21 -25.27 -15.94
CA ASP A 68 2.89 -25.61 -16.46
C ASP A 68 2.14 -24.35 -16.88
N LEU A 69 1.51 -24.41 -18.05
CA LEU A 69 0.80 -23.29 -18.62
C LEU A 69 -0.60 -23.19 -18.02
N SER A 70 -1.01 -21.97 -17.70
CA SER A 70 -2.40 -21.65 -17.40
C SER A 70 -3.30 -21.89 -18.63
N PRO A 71 -4.63 -21.95 -18.48
CA PRO A 71 -5.56 -22.16 -19.60
C PRO A 71 -5.43 -21.14 -20.74
N ASP A 72 -5.01 -19.91 -20.42
CA ASP A 72 -4.70 -18.82 -21.37
C ASP A 72 -3.29 -18.91 -21.97
N GLY A 73 -2.46 -19.87 -21.53
CA GLY A 73 -1.18 -20.21 -22.13
C GLY A 73 0.04 -19.53 -21.48
N MET A 74 -0.11 -18.94 -20.29
CA MET A 74 0.97 -18.25 -19.59
C MET A 74 1.64 -19.16 -18.55
N THR A 75 2.96 -19.08 -18.45
CA THR A 75 3.71 -19.63 -17.31
C THR A 75 3.49 -18.79 -16.04
N PRO A 76 3.76 -19.30 -14.83
CA PRO A 76 3.67 -18.50 -13.60
C PRO A 76 4.53 -17.22 -13.65
N ALA A 77 5.75 -17.30 -14.18
CA ALA A 77 6.64 -16.13 -14.34
C ALA A 77 6.06 -15.07 -15.29
N GLN A 78 5.43 -15.49 -16.39
CA GLN A 78 4.75 -14.57 -17.30
C GLN A 78 3.52 -13.93 -16.65
N GLN A 79 2.77 -14.67 -15.84
CA GLN A 79 1.63 -14.13 -15.10
C GLN A 79 2.10 -13.06 -14.10
N LEU A 80 3.15 -13.32 -13.33
CA LEU A 80 3.76 -12.33 -12.43
C LEU A 80 4.19 -11.05 -13.17
N ALA A 81 4.83 -11.19 -14.33
CA ALA A 81 5.25 -10.04 -15.14
C ALA A 81 4.03 -9.22 -15.63
N ALA A 82 2.97 -9.88 -16.09
CA ALA A 82 1.75 -9.21 -16.53
C ALA A 82 1.00 -8.54 -15.37
N ILE A 83 0.95 -9.20 -14.20
CA ILE A 83 0.39 -8.65 -12.96
C ILE A 83 1.14 -7.37 -12.58
N SER A 84 2.47 -7.38 -12.56
CA SER A 84 3.27 -6.20 -12.18
C SER A 84 2.93 -4.98 -13.04
N LEU A 85 2.89 -5.14 -14.37
CA LEU A 85 2.53 -4.06 -15.28
C LEU A 85 1.13 -3.52 -15.00
N ARG A 86 0.17 -4.42 -14.77
CA ARG A 86 -1.21 -4.04 -14.51
C ARG A 86 -1.41 -3.37 -13.15
N VAL A 87 -0.65 -3.78 -12.13
CA VAL A 87 -0.69 -3.16 -10.80
C VAL A 87 -0.16 -1.73 -10.89
N ASP A 88 0.97 -1.52 -11.57
CA ASP A 88 1.56 -0.19 -11.73
C ASP A 88 0.55 0.79 -12.36
N GLU A 89 -0.17 0.35 -13.38
CA GLU A 89 -1.25 1.14 -14.01
C GLU A 89 -2.38 1.49 -13.03
N LEU A 90 -2.87 0.50 -12.27
CA LEU A 90 -4.01 0.68 -11.37
C LEU A 90 -3.64 1.52 -10.15
N VAL A 91 -2.45 1.35 -9.59
CA VAL A 91 -1.94 2.16 -8.47
C VAL A 91 -1.75 3.60 -8.90
N ALA A 92 -1.15 3.85 -10.06
CA ALA A 92 -1.02 5.22 -10.59
C ALA A 92 -2.38 5.90 -10.79
N ARG A 93 -3.40 5.14 -11.23
CA ARG A 93 -4.78 5.66 -11.31
C ARG A 93 -5.41 5.89 -9.95
N ALA A 94 -5.16 5.02 -8.97
CA ALA A 94 -5.64 5.19 -7.60
C ALA A 94 -5.07 6.45 -6.95
N ASP A 95 -3.78 6.72 -7.17
CA ASP A 95 -3.11 7.96 -6.74
C ASP A 95 -3.77 9.19 -7.39
N ASP A 96 -4.03 9.16 -8.69
CA ASP A 96 -4.71 10.25 -9.39
C ASP A 96 -6.14 10.46 -8.87
N VAL A 97 -6.89 9.38 -8.61
CA VAL A 97 -8.23 9.45 -8.00
C VAL A 97 -8.16 10.10 -6.62
N PHE A 98 -7.19 9.71 -5.79
CA PHE A 98 -7.00 10.29 -4.46
C PHE A 98 -6.61 11.77 -4.52
N LEU A 99 -5.49 12.06 -5.20
CA LEU A 99 -4.85 13.38 -5.17
C LEU A 99 -5.64 14.44 -5.94
N ARG A 100 -6.21 14.08 -7.10
CA ARG A 100 -6.84 15.04 -8.00
C ARG A 100 -8.35 15.11 -7.86
N LEU A 101 -9.00 14.04 -7.39
CA LEU A 101 -10.47 14.00 -7.29
C LEU A 101 -10.97 13.99 -5.85
N LEU A 102 -10.54 13.03 -5.04
CA LEU A 102 -11.07 12.84 -3.69
C LEU A 102 -10.60 13.89 -2.71
N ARG A 103 -9.28 14.14 -2.63
CA ARG A 103 -8.72 15.10 -1.68
C ARG A 103 -9.30 16.50 -1.86
N PRO A 104 -9.44 17.06 -3.08
CA PRO A 104 -10.10 18.36 -3.26
C PRO A 104 -11.60 18.32 -2.94
N ALA A 105 -12.31 17.25 -3.31
CA ALA A 105 -13.74 17.12 -3.03
C ALA A 105 -14.03 17.02 -1.52
N LEU A 106 -13.21 16.26 -0.78
CA LEU A 106 -13.31 16.19 0.68
C LEU A 106 -13.03 17.55 1.31
N ALA A 107 -12.01 18.26 0.84
CA ALA A 107 -11.67 19.59 1.36
C ALA A 107 -12.80 20.61 1.12
N ALA A 108 -13.50 20.53 -0.02
CA ALA A 108 -14.68 21.38 -0.29
C ALA A 108 -15.84 21.14 0.69
N GLU A 109 -15.94 19.92 1.24
CA GLU A 109 -16.88 19.55 2.29
C GLU A 109 -16.31 19.77 3.72
N GLY A 110 -15.17 20.45 3.85
CA GLY A 110 -14.54 20.76 5.14
C GLY A 110 -13.69 19.63 5.74
N VAL A 111 -13.44 18.56 4.99
CA VAL A 111 -12.59 17.42 5.41
C VAL A 111 -11.24 17.51 4.71
N GLY A 112 -10.26 18.12 5.38
CA GLY A 112 -8.92 18.32 4.83
C GLY A 112 -7.84 17.45 5.47
N LEU A 113 -6.78 17.15 4.71
CA LEU A 113 -5.51 16.65 5.23
C LEU A 113 -4.56 17.84 5.45
N CYS A 114 -4.25 18.11 6.71
CA CYS A 114 -3.38 19.20 7.12
C CYS A 114 -1.92 18.74 7.22
N THR A 115 -0.98 19.63 6.91
CA THR A 115 0.44 19.44 7.23
C THR A 115 0.79 20.16 8.53
N TRP A 116 1.93 19.81 9.13
CA TRP A 116 2.40 20.46 10.35
C TRP A 116 2.44 21.99 10.23
N GLU A 117 2.91 22.47 9.08
CA GLU A 117 3.06 23.89 8.77
C GLU A 117 1.73 24.63 8.58
N SER A 118 0.65 23.90 8.24
CA SER A 118 -0.69 24.48 8.10
C SER A 118 -1.43 24.66 9.43
N LEU A 119 -0.88 24.12 10.52
CA LEU A 119 -1.52 24.16 11.84
C LEU A 119 -1.22 25.48 12.56
N SER A 120 -2.19 25.95 13.32
CA SER A 120 -1.99 27.05 14.27
C SER A 120 -1.02 26.64 15.39
N PRO A 121 -0.34 27.61 16.05
CA PRO A 121 0.53 27.31 17.19
C PRO A 121 -0.17 26.53 18.31
N SER A 122 -1.46 26.77 18.55
CA SER A 122 -2.26 26.04 19.55
C SER A 122 -2.49 24.58 19.15
N GLU A 123 -2.76 24.30 17.87
CA GLU A 123 -2.93 22.93 17.36
C GLU A 123 -1.61 22.16 17.41
N GLN A 124 -0.50 22.80 17.00
CA GLN A 124 0.83 22.22 17.12
C GLN A 124 1.16 21.87 18.58
N HIS A 125 0.86 22.77 19.53
CA HIS A 125 1.09 22.52 20.94
C HIS A 125 0.27 21.32 21.46
N GLY A 126 -0.99 21.21 21.03
CA GLY A 126 -1.85 20.07 21.36
C GLY A 126 -1.32 18.75 20.78
N LEU A 127 -0.86 18.75 19.53
CA LEU A 127 -0.28 17.56 18.89
C LEU A 127 1.07 17.17 19.50
N HIS A 128 1.93 18.12 19.87
CA HIS A 128 3.15 17.85 20.63
C HIS A 128 2.85 17.19 21.96
N ALA A 129 1.91 17.73 22.73
CA ALA A 129 1.51 17.13 24.00
C ALA A 129 0.93 15.72 23.82
N MET A 130 0.11 15.50 22.77
CA MET A 130 -0.37 14.17 22.42
C MET A 130 0.77 13.22 22.05
N PHE A 131 1.75 13.69 21.27
CA PHE A 131 2.91 12.90 20.90
C PHE A 131 3.69 12.46 22.14
N ASP A 132 4.10 13.39 23.00
CA ASP A 132 4.90 13.11 24.18
C ASP A 132 4.19 12.20 25.19
N GLN A 133 2.88 12.41 25.39
CA GLN A 133 2.12 11.70 26.42
C GLN A 133 1.53 10.37 25.97
N LYS A 134 1.25 10.19 24.67
CA LYS A 134 0.49 9.02 24.16
C LYS A 134 1.20 8.24 23.07
N ILE A 135 1.95 8.91 22.19
CA ILE A 135 2.57 8.26 21.02
C ILE A 135 3.99 7.83 21.36
N PHE A 136 4.86 8.76 21.76
CA PHE A 136 6.26 8.50 22.06
C PHE A 136 6.49 7.34 23.05
N PRO A 137 5.72 7.20 24.16
CA PRO A 137 5.94 6.13 25.12
C PRO A 137 5.71 4.71 24.57
N ILE A 138 4.98 4.58 23.46
CA ILE A 138 4.69 3.30 22.80
C ILE A 138 5.50 3.09 21.51
N LEU A 139 6.36 4.04 21.16
CA LEU A 139 7.30 3.90 20.05
C LEU A 139 8.55 3.18 20.55
N THR A 140 8.99 2.17 19.80
CA THR A 140 10.24 1.45 20.09
C THR A 140 11.08 1.43 18.82
N PRO A 141 11.95 2.44 18.62
CA PRO A 141 12.93 2.42 17.55
C PRO A 141 13.87 1.23 17.74
N LEU A 142 14.16 0.53 16.65
CA LEU A 142 15.07 -0.61 16.63
C LEU A 142 16.23 -0.29 15.70
N ALA A 143 17.42 -0.11 16.28
CA ALA A 143 18.66 0.02 15.51
C ALA A 143 18.92 -1.28 14.73
N VAL A 144 19.38 -1.15 13.49
CA VAL A 144 19.81 -2.28 12.67
C VAL A 144 21.31 -2.17 12.50
N ASP A 145 22.00 -3.22 12.91
CA ASP A 145 23.45 -3.34 12.78
C ASP A 145 23.83 -4.72 12.25
N PRO A 146 25.03 -4.89 11.66
CA PRO A 146 25.46 -6.17 11.06
C PRO A 146 25.60 -7.33 12.05
N SER A 147 25.64 -7.06 13.36
CA SER A 147 25.85 -8.07 14.40
C SER A 147 24.57 -8.82 14.76
N HIS A 148 23.41 -8.33 14.32
CA HIS A 148 22.10 -8.93 14.61
C HIS A 148 21.31 -9.18 13.31
N PRO A 149 20.47 -10.22 13.26
CA PRO A 149 19.57 -10.44 12.13
C PRO A 149 18.65 -9.24 11.91
N PHE A 150 18.33 -8.96 10.64
CA PHE A 150 17.36 -7.92 10.31
C PHE A 150 15.99 -8.23 10.96
N PRO A 151 15.34 -7.24 11.59
CA PRO A 151 14.14 -7.50 12.37
C PRO A 151 12.94 -7.85 11.48
N GLU A 152 12.12 -8.80 11.94
CA GLU A 152 10.93 -9.24 11.21
C GLU A 152 9.96 -8.08 10.94
N ILE A 153 9.56 -7.92 9.68
CA ILE A 153 8.55 -6.93 9.28
C ILE A 153 7.19 -7.60 9.28
N SER A 154 6.31 -7.19 10.20
CA SER A 154 4.94 -7.71 10.24
C SER A 154 4.17 -7.31 8.97
N ASN A 155 3.39 -8.24 8.42
CA ASN A 155 2.52 -7.97 7.27
C ASN A 155 1.60 -6.76 7.51
N LEU A 156 1.42 -5.96 6.47
CA LEU A 156 0.59 -4.74 6.45
C LEU A 156 0.91 -3.72 7.57
N SER A 157 2.09 -3.83 8.19
CA SER A 157 2.52 -2.84 9.17
C SER A 157 3.23 -1.68 8.51
N LEU A 158 2.89 -0.46 8.93
CA LEU A 158 3.59 0.73 8.50
C LEU A 158 4.87 0.88 9.30
N ASN A 159 6.00 0.99 8.61
CA ASN A 159 7.32 1.13 9.21
C ASN A 159 8.01 2.34 8.61
N LEU A 160 8.68 3.11 9.46
CA LEU A 160 9.59 4.17 9.04
C LEU A 160 11.01 3.61 9.05
N ALA A 161 11.70 3.74 7.92
CA ALA A 161 13.13 3.50 7.79
C ALA A 161 13.83 4.84 8.05
N LEU A 162 14.57 4.91 9.14
CA LEU A 162 15.23 6.13 9.62
C LEU A 162 16.73 5.98 9.45
N ARG A 163 17.34 7.06 9.00
CA ARG A 163 18.78 7.21 8.89
C ARG A 163 19.20 8.33 9.82
N VAL A 164 19.94 7.96 10.85
CA VAL A 164 20.33 8.86 11.93
C VAL A 164 21.83 9.04 11.86
N VAL A 165 22.27 10.29 11.81
CA VAL A 165 23.70 10.62 11.82
C VAL A 165 24.04 11.07 13.23
N ASP A 166 25.07 10.45 13.80
CA ASP A 166 25.62 10.88 15.08
C ASP A 166 26.40 12.20 14.87
N PRO A 167 26.01 13.31 15.53
CA PRO A 167 26.62 14.62 15.29
C PRO A 167 28.08 14.70 15.75
N ASP A 168 28.55 13.79 16.59
CA ASP A 168 29.89 13.85 17.16
C ASP A 168 30.95 13.14 16.29
N ASP A 169 30.58 12.07 15.58
CA ASP A 169 31.50 11.25 14.77
C ASP A 169 31.07 11.04 13.31
N ASP A 170 29.95 11.62 12.87
CA ASP A 170 29.37 11.50 11.52
C ASP A 170 29.01 10.06 11.12
N GLU A 171 28.90 9.16 12.10
CA GLU A 171 28.50 7.77 11.87
C GLU A 171 27.01 7.70 11.50
N GLU A 172 26.72 7.10 10.34
CA GLU A 172 25.36 6.84 9.90
C GLU A 172 24.83 5.53 10.49
N ARG A 173 23.73 5.62 11.23
CA ARG A 173 23.02 4.47 11.81
C ARG A 173 21.64 4.33 11.19
N PHE A 174 21.26 3.08 10.88
CA PHE A 174 19.92 2.77 10.44
C PHE A 174 19.05 2.38 11.63
N ALA A 175 17.84 2.94 11.71
CA ALA A 175 16.84 2.56 12.68
C ALA A 175 15.50 2.30 12.00
N ARG A 176 14.79 1.28 12.45
CA ARG A 176 13.42 1.00 12.07
C ARG A 176 12.49 1.49 13.16
N LEU A 177 11.39 2.14 12.78
CA LEU A 177 10.30 2.46 13.68
C LEU A 177 8.98 1.90 13.15
N LYS A 178 8.43 0.88 13.83
CA LYS A 178 7.09 0.35 13.52
C LYS A 178 6.04 1.28 14.12
N LEU A 179 5.11 1.76 13.29
CA LEU A 179 3.99 2.58 13.78
C LEU A 179 2.90 1.69 14.39
N PRO A 180 2.51 1.90 15.67
CA PRO A 180 1.50 1.07 16.32
C PRO A 180 0.14 1.17 15.61
N PRO A 181 -0.53 0.03 15.32
CA PRO A 181 -1.85 0.05 14.69
C PRO A 181 -2.97 0.52 15.65
N SER A 182 -2.70 0.58 16.95
CA SER A 182 -3.63 1.08 17.96
C SER A 182 -3.81 2.60 17.92
N LEU A 183 -2.94 3.31 17.22
CA LEU A 183 -3.09 4.75 17.01
C LEU A 183 -4.03 4.98 15.81
N PRO A 184 -5.00 5.90 15.94
CA PRO A 184 -5.84 6.28 14.80
C PRO A 184 -4.97 6.83 13.66
N ARG A 185 -5.35 6.50 12.42
CA ARG A 185 -4.72 6.97 11.18
C ARG A 185 -5.66 7.92 10.45
#